data_AF-A0A238D368-F1
#
_entry.id   AF-A0A238D368-F1
#
_cell.length_a   1.000
_cell.length_b   1.000
_cell.length_c   1.000
_cell.angle_alpha   90.00
_cell.angle_beta   90.00
_cell.angle_gamma   90.00
#
_symmetry.space_group_name_H-M   'P 1'
#
loop_
_entity.id
_entity.type
_entity.pdbx_description
1 polymer ?
#
loop_
_entity_poly.entity_id
_entity_poly.type
_entity_poly.pdbx_seq_one_letter_code
_entity_poly.pdbx_strand_id
1 'polypeptide(L)' 'MIPGADGSRKVRWQRQVRRARLIYLNLTDEEAVLLVAVYAKVEQDNMLPKDIRKVV' A
#
# COMPACT_ATOMS: atom_id res chain seq x y z
N MET A 1 -16.73 12.31 -5.12
CA MET A 1 -15.96 13.51 -5.50
C MET A 1 -15.79 14.34 -4.23
N ILE A 2 -14.59 14.80 -3.91
CA ILE A 2 -14.35 15.64 -2.73
C ILE A 2 -14.38 17.12 -3.19
N PRO A 3 -15.24 17.97 -2.60
CA PRO A 3 -15.27 19.40 -2.94
C PRO A 3 -13.94 20.07 -2.64
N GLY A 4 -13.42 20.86 -3.58
CA GLY A 4 -12.18 21.63 -3.42
C GLY A 4 -10.86 20.85 -3.60
N ALA A 5 -10.91 19.61 -4.10
CA ALA A 5 -9.73 18.75 -4.25
C ALA A 5 -9.48 18.30 -5.71
N ASP A 6 -9.57 19.23 -6.67
CA ASP A 6 -9.20 19.06 -8.09
C ASP A 6 -9.65 17.74 -8.73
N GLY A 7 -10.93 17.40 -8.56
CA GLY A 7 -11.53 16.21 -9.19
C GLY A 7 -11.25 14.87 -8.49
N SER A 8 -10.53 14.88 -7.36
CA SER A 8 -10.25 13.68 -6.56
C SER A 8 -11.52 12.92 -6.14
N ARG A 9 -11.46 11.58 -6.22
CA ARG A 9 -12.59 10.69 -5.91
C ARG A 9 -12.25 9.74 -4.77
N LYS A 10 -13.04 9.84 -3.69
CA LYS A 10 -13.08 8.83 -2.62
C LYS A 10 -13.95 7.66 -3.08
N VAL A 11 -13.36 6.47 -3.23
CA VAL A 11 -14.10 5.23 -3.47
C VAL A 11 -14.18 4.45 -2.16
N ARG A 12 -15.41 4.12 -1.74
CA ARG A 12 -15.63 3.26 -0.58
C ARG A 12 -15.63 1.81 -1.05
N TRP A 13 -14.44 1.22 -1.10
CA TRP A 13 -14.27 -0.18 -1.45
C TRP A 13 -14.59 -1.05 -0.23
N GLN A 14 -15.65 -1.86 -0.31
CA GLN A 14 -15.89 -2.95 0.64
C GLN A 14 -15.47 -4.27 0.01
N ARG A 15 -14.36 -4.81 0.48
CA ARG A 15 -13.96 -6.20 0.30
C ARG A 15 -13.84 -6.81 1.69
N GLN A 16 -14.29 -8.04 1.86
CA GLN A 16 -14.11 -8.81 3.11
C GLN A 16 -12.63 -9.19 3.21
N VAL A 17 -11.77 -8.24 3.58
CA VAL A 17 -10.31 -8.48 3.64
C VAL A 17 -9.97 -8.95 5.05
N ARG A 18 -9.35 -10.12 5.16
CA ARG A 18 -8.48 -10.42 6.31
C ARG A 18 -7.50 -9.24 6.44
N ARG A 19 -7.34 -8.68 7.64
CA ARG A 19 -6.46 -7.51 7.86
C ARG A 19 -5.07 -7.80 7.29
N ALA A 20 -4.71 -7.13 6.20
CA ALA A 20 -3.44 -7.27 5.52
C ALA A 20 -2.62 -5.98 5.65
N ARG A 21 -1.30 -6.14 5.73
CA ARG A 21 -0.32 -5.06 5.70
C ARG A 21 0.32 -5.05 4.30
N LEU A 22 0.44 -3.88 3.70
CA LEU A 22 1.08 -3.65 2.41
C LEU A 22 2.31 -2.78 2.63
N ILE A 23 3.42 -3.13 1.98
CA ILE A 23 4.65 -2.34 1.96
C ILE A 23 4.88 -1.94 0.50
N TYR A 24 5.01 -0.64 0.24
CA TYR A 24 5.20 -0.09 -1.09
C TYR A 24 6.23 1.04 -1.10
N LEU A 25 6.80 1.29 -2.27
CA LEU A 25 7.60 2.47 -2.56
C LEU A 25 6.82 3.37 -3.52
N ASN A 26 6.82 4.67 -3.25
CA ASN A 26 6.29 5.66 -4.18
C ASN A 26 7.46 6.22 -4.98
N LEU A 27 7.49 5.91 -6.28
CA LEU A 27 8.50 6.35 -7.24
C LEU A 27 7.94 7.60 -7.92
N THR A 28 8.17 8.76 -7.28
CA THR A 28 7.52 10.02 -7.65
C THR A 28 7.93 10.53 -9.03
N ASP A 29 9.16 10.26 -9.44
CA ASP A 29 9.70 10.72 -10.73
C ASP A 29 9.09 9.91 -11.88
N GLU A 30 8.70 8.67 -11.60
CA GLU A 30 8.04 7.75 -12.54
C GLU A 30 6.51 7.72 -12.38
N GLU A 31 5.94 8.54 -11.50
CA GLU A 31 4.52 8.55 -11.12
C GLU A 31 3.97 7.14 -10.80
N ALA A 32 4.82 6.28 -10.24
CA ALA A 32 4.55 4.85 -10.08
C ALA A 32 4.58 4.41 -8.60
N VAL A 33 3.78 3.39 -8.27
CA VAL A 33 3.80 2.74 -6.95
C VAL A 33 4.30 1.32 -7.10
N LEU A 34 5.44 1.00 -6.49
CA LEU A 34 5.99 -0.34 -6.47
C LEU A 34 5.57 -1.08 -5.20
N LEU A 35 4.76 -2.12 -5.36
CA LEU A 35 4.35 -2.99 -4.26
C LEU A 35 5.48 -3.99 -3.92
N VAL A 36 6.02 -3.90 -2.71
CA VAL A 36 7.17 -4.70 -2.26
C VAL A 36 6.72 -5.97 -1.53
N ALA A 37 5.68 -5.87 -0.70
CA ALA A 37 5.15 -7.00 0.04
C ALA A 37 3.67 -6.82 0.41
N VAL A 38 2.95 -7.94 0.54
CA VAL A 38 1.60 -8.02 1.07
C VAL A 38 1.51 -9.23 1.98
N TYR A 39 0.99 -9.07 3.20
CA TYR A 39 0.83 -10.19 4.13
C TYR A 39 -0.33 -9.98 5.09
N ALA A 40 -0.94 -11.07 5.58
CA ALA A 40 -1.97 -10.99 6.61
C ALA A 40 -1.34 -10.77 7.99
N LYS A 41 -1.88 -9.85 8.79
CA LYS A 41 -1.36 -9.58 10.16
C LYS A 41 -1.35 -10.84 11.06
N VAL A 42 -2.25 -11.78 10.79
CA VAL A 42 -2.35 -13.05 11.55
C VAL A 42 -1.28 -14.06 11.15
N GLU A 43 -0.70 -13.94 9.96
CA GLU A 43 0.33 -14.84 9.44
C GLU A 43 1.74 -14.31 9.69
N GLN A 44 1.88 -12.98 9.79
CA GLN A 44 3.14 -12.29 10.00
C GLN A 44 2.89 -11.02 10.81
N ASP A 45 3.71 -10.77 11.85
CA ASP A 45 3.61 -9.53 12.60
C ASP A 45 4.30 -8.36 11.85
N ASN A 46 5.29 -7.68 12.40
CA ASN A 46 5.96 -6.60 11.68
C ASN A 46 7.16 -7.15 10.90
N MET A 47 7.27 -6.82 9.61
CA MET A 47 8.53 -6.98 8.88
C MET A 47 9.53 -5.93 9.36
N LEU A 48 10.75 -6.34 9.71
CA LEU A 48 11.81 -5.39 10.07
C LEU A 48 12.45 -4.81 8.80
N PRO A 49 13.11 -3.64 8.87
CA PRO A 49 13.77 -3.06 7.70
C PRO A 49 14.77 -4.01 7.00
N LYS A 50 15.43 -4.88 7.77
CA LYS A 50 16.36 -5.90 7.24
C LYS A 50 15.67 -7.02 6.43
N ASP A 51 14.39 -7.25 6.66
CA ASP A 51 13.61 -8.30 6.00
C ASP A 51 12.99 -7.80 4.68
N ILE A 52 12.92 -6.48 4.50
CA ILE A 52 12.44 -5.83 3.29
C ILE A 52 13.61 -5.77 2.30
N ARG A 53 13.68 -6.75 1.39
CA ARG A 53 14.63 -6.67 0.25
C ARG A 53 14.28 -5.46 -0.61
N LYS A 54 15.23 -4.54 -0.75
CA LYS A 54 15.16 -3.49 -1.78
C LYS A 54 15.17 -4.17 -3.13
N VAL A 55 14.11 -3.94 -3.90
CA VAL A 55 14.13 -4.19 -5.35
C VAL A 55 14.82 -2.95 -5.92
N VAL A 56 16.01 -3.15 -6.47
CA VAL A 56 16.77 -2.11 -7.19
C VAL A 56 16.50 -2.30 -8.66
#